data_AF-A0A2S6M6E3-F1
#
_entry.id   AF-A0A2S6M6E3-F1
#
_cell.length_a   1.000
_cell.length_b   1.000
_cell.length_c   1.000
_cell.angle_alpha   90.00
_cell.angle_beta   90.00
_cell.angle_gamma   90.00
#
_symmetry.space_group_name_H-M   'P 1'
#
loop_
_entity.id
_entity.type
_entity.pdbx_description
1 polymer ?
#
loop_
_entity_poly.entity_id
_entity_poly.type
_entity_poly.pdbx_seq_one_letter_code
_entity_poly.pdbx_strand_id
1 'polypeptide(L)'
;LAAWAAVLSRLSGQDDLVIGVPSANRGHRQIEELIGFFVNTLALRLDLSGKPSVSELLERTRRTVLAAQEHQDLPFEQVVEIVQPPRALDHTPLLQVMLAWENNAVGALDLPG
;
A
#
# COMPACT_ATOMS: atom_id res chain seq x y z
N LEU A 1 -3.39 6.26 6.03
CA LEU A 1 -2.89 6.52 4.66
C LEU A 1 -2.92 8.01 4.29
N ALA A 2 -4.08 8.69 4.25
CA ALA A 2 -4.18 10.10 3.84
C ALA A 2 -3.24 11.05 4.61
N ALA A 3 -3.22 10.94 5.96
CA ALA A 3 -2.31 11.72 6.79
C ALA A 3 -0.83 11.46 6.48
N TRP A 4 -0.46 10.21 6.16
CA TRP A 4 0.91 9.86 5.79
C TRP A 4 1.30 10.48 4.45
N ALA A 5 0.40 10.45 3.46
CA ALA A 5 0.61 11.12 2.18
C ALA A 5 0.79 12.64 2.34
N ALA A 6 0.03 13.28 3.23
CA ALA A 6 0.19 14.70 3.55
C ALA A 6 1.56 15.03 4.15
N VAL A 7 2.07 14.18 5.05
CA VAL A 7 3.42 14.32 5.62
C VAL A 7 4.48 14.16 4.54
N LEU A 8 4.41 13.10 3.75
CA LEU A 8 5.36 12.85 2.66
C LEU A 8 5.37 13.96 1.62
N SER A 9 4.19 14.48 1.25
CA SER A 9 4.08 15.61 0.33
C SER A 9 4.77 16.86 0.87
N ARG A 10 4.60 17.14 2.17
CA ARG A 10 5.28 18.27 2.82
C ARG A 10 6.80 18.11 2.86
N LEU A 11 7.29 16.89 3.12
CA LEU A 11 8.73 16.62 3.24
C LEU A 11 9.45 16.57 1.89
N SER A 12 8.79 16.01 0.86
CA SER A 12 9.34 15.86 -0.49
C SER A 12 9.11 17.09 -1.38
N GLY A 13 8.09 17.89 -1.09
CA GLY A 13 7.61 18.95 -1.99
C GLY A 13 6.80 18.42 -3.18
N GLN A 14 6.48 17.13 -3.23
CA GLN A 14 5.72 16.49 -4.31
C GLN A 14 4.23 16.40 -3.95
N ASP A 15 3.37 16.50 -4.95
CA ASP A 15 1.90 16.38 -4.81
C ASP A 15 1.33 15.12 -5.46
N ASP A 16 2.12 14.38 -6.24
CA ASP A 16 1.78 13.07 -6.80
C ASP A 16 2.71 12.02 -6.19
N LEU A 17 2.14 11.12 -5.37
CA LEU A 17 2.89 10.18 -4.56
C LEU A 17 2.41 8.75 -4.78
N VAL A 18 3.32 7.79 -4.84
CA VAL A 18 2.97 6.36 -4.81
C VAL A 18 3.41 5.76 -3.48
N ILE A 19 2.46 5.17 -2.75
CA ILE A 19 2.70 4.52 -1.46
C ILE A 19 2.35 3.03 -1.57
N GLY A 20 3.30 2.17 -1.19
CA GLY A 20 3.05 0.74 -1.08
C GLY A 20 2.27 0.40 0.18
N VAL A 21 1.19 -0.36 0.03
CA VAL A 21 0.40 -0.89 1.14
C VAL A 21 0.34 -2.41 1.01
N PRO A 22 0.91 -3.17 1.97
CA PRO A 22 0.82 -4.62 1.94
C PRO A 22 -0.63 -5.05 2.20
N SER A 23 -1.11 -6.01 1.41
CA SER A 23 -2.35 -6.74 1.63
C SER A 23 -2.01 -8.18 1.99
N ALA A 24 -2.66 -8.71 3.04
CA ALA A 24 -2.46 -10.10 3.45
C ALA A 24 -2.89 -11.11 2.37
N ASN A 25 -3.77 -10.69 1.45
CA ASN A 25 -4.33 -11.50 0.37
C ASN A 25 -4.96 -12.83 0.83
N ARG A 26 -5.47 -12.86 2.07
CA ARG A 26 -6.15 -14.03 2.67
C ARG A 26 -7.68 -13.96 2.51
N GLY A 27 -8.18 -13.31 1.46
CA GLY A 27 -9.62 -13.11 1.24
C GLY A 27 -10.41 -14.41 0.98
N HIS A 28 -9.72 -15.51 0.69
CA HIS A 28 -10.32 -16.83 0.49
C HIS A 28 -10.12 -17.73 1.71
N ARG A 29 -11.23 -18.23 2.26
CA ARG A 29 -11.25 -19.14 3.44
C ARG A 29 -10.35 -20.37 3.30
N GLN A 30 -10.05 -20.79 2.08
CA GLN A 30 -9.22 -21.97 1.78
C GLN A 30 -7.72 -21.76 2.04
N ILE A 31 -7.25 -20.51 2.03
CA ILE A 31 -5.82 -20.16 2.19
C ILE A 31 -5.53 -19.42 3.50
N GLU A 32 -6.58 -19.13 4.28
CA GLU A 32 -6.51 -18.37 5.52
C GLU A 32 -5.56 -19.02 6.55
N GLU A 33 -5.63 -20.35 6.69
CA GLU A 33 -4.83 -21.13 7.65
C GLU A 33 -3.53 -21.71 7.06
N LEU A 34 -3.26 -21.47 5.77
CA LEU A 34 -2.07 -22.03 5.12
C LEU A 34 -0.80 -21.25 5.50
N ILE A 35 0.26 -22.01 5.78
CA ILE A 35 1.62 -21.49 5.92
C ILE A 35 2.17 -21.26 4.51
N GLY A 36 2.49 -20.01 4.19
CA GLY A 36 3.00 -19.61 2.87
C GLY A 36 3.12 -18.09 2.71
N PHE A 37 3.78 -17.64 1.64
CA PHE A 37 3.92 -16.23 1.30
C PHE A 37 2.77 -15.78 0.42
N PHE A 38 1.76 -15.15 1.04
CA PHE A 38 0.55 -14.67 0.36
C PHE A 38 0.49 -13.14 0.26
N VAL A 39 1.40 -12.42 0.90
CA VAL A 39 1.37 -10.95 0.94
C VAL A 39 1.53 -10.41 -0.48
N ASN A 40 0.59 -9.58 -0.90
CA ASN A 40 0.69 -8.78 -2.12
C ASN A 40 0.92 -7.30 -1.74
N THR A 41 1.54 -6.51 -2.63
CA THR A 41 1.75 -5.08 -2.42
C THR A 41 0.87 -4.27 -3.37
N LEU A 42 -0.01 -3.44 -2.81
CA LEU A 42 -0.78 -2.47 -3.58
C LEU A 42 0.01 -1.17 -3.72
N ALA A 43 0.33 -0.77 -4.96
CA ALA A 43 0.95 0.52 -5.26
C ALA A 43 -0.14 1.59 -5.43
N LEU A 44 -0.34 2.43 -4.41
CA LEU A 44 -1.42 3.42 -4.39
C LEU A 44 -0.89 4.80 -4.79
N ARG A 45 -1.28 5.27 -5.99
CA ARG A 45 -1.00 6.64 -6.45
C ARG A 45 -2.01 7.62 -5.87
N LEU A 46 -1.54 8.58 -5.08
CA LEU A 46 -2.33 9.58 -4.37
C LEU A 46 -2.02 10.98 -4.90
N ASP A 47 -3.07 11.72 -5.22
CA ASP A 47 -3.01 13.07 -5.79
C ASP A 47 -3.41 14.13 -4.74
N LEU A 48 -2.43 14.92 -4.32
CA LEU A 48 -2.50 16.04 -3.41
C LEU A 48 -2.44 17.39 -4.14
N SER A 49 -2.51 17.40 -5.47
CA SER A 49 -2.52 18.62 -6.27
C SER A 49 -3.76 19.48 -5.95
N GLY A 50 -3.60 20.78 -6.11
CA GLY A 50 -4.67 21.75 -5.84
C GLY A 50 -4.87 22.10 -4.36
N LYS A 51 -3.98 21.65 -3.46
CA LYS A 51 -4.04 21.92 -2.01
C LYS A 51 -5.39 21.52 -1.40
N PRO A 52 -5.77 20.23 -1.50
CA PRO A 52 -7.06 19.77 -1.01
C PRO A 52 -7.20 20.01 0.50
N SER A 53 -8.43 20.28 0.92
CA SER A 53 -8.80 20.17 2.33
C SER A 53 -8.61 18.75 2.85
N VAL A 54 -8.58 18.59 4.17
CA VAL A 54 -8.41 17.28 4.81
C VAL A 54 -9.51 16.30 4.39
N SER A 55 -10.76 16.77 4.28
CA SER A 55 -11.90 15.94 3.84
C SER A 55 -11.76 15.48 2.39
N GLU A 56 -11.35 16.37 1.49
CA GLU A 56 -11.12 16.02 0.09
C GLU A 56 -9.98 15.01 -0.06
N LEU A 57 -8.89 15.19 0.69
CA LEU A 57 -7.77 14.24 0.66
C LEU A 57 -8.19 12.86 1.19
N LEU A 58 -8.99 12.81 2.25
CA LEU A 58 -9.54 11.56 2.78
C LEU A 58 -10.42 10.86 1.74
N GLU A 59 -11.30 11.60 1.06
CA GLU A 59 -12.19 11.03 0.04
C GLU A 59 -11.41 10.53 -1.19
N ARG A 60 -10.45 11.31 -1.69
CA ARG A 60 -9.55 10.88 -2.77
C ARG A 60 -8.78 9.61 -2.40
N THR A 61 -8.25 9.56 -1.18
CA THR A 61 -7.52 8.39 -0.66
C THR A 61 -8.45 7.18 -0.57
N ARG A 62 -9.65 7.34 -0.01
CA ARG A 62 -10.64 6.27 0.13
C ARG A 62 -11.00 5.68 -1.23
N ARG A 63 -11.32 6.51 -2.21
CA ARG A 63 -11.63 6.08 -3.58
C ARG A 63 -10.49 5.26 -4.20
N THR A 64 -9.25 5.73 -4.03
CA THR A 64 -8.06 5.04 -4.54
C THR A 64 -7.86 3.68 -3.88
N VAL A 65 -8.00 3.62 -2.54
CA VAL A 65 -7.86 2.37 -1.79
C VAL A 65 -8.92 1.35 -2.20
N LEU A 66 -10.20 1.77 -2.30
CA LEU A 66 -11.28 0.86 -2.69
C LEU A 66 -11.08 0.32 -4.11
N ALA A 67 -10.74 1.18 -5.08
CA ALA A 67 -10.46 0.75 -6.44
C ALA A 67 -9.27 -0.22 -6.52
N ALA A 68 -8.22 0.00 -5.73
CA ALA A 68 -7.09 -0.93 -5.69
C ALA A 68 -7.46 -2.27 -5.03
N GLN A 69 -8.33 -2.26 -4.02
CA GLN A 69 -8.81 -3.47 -3.36
C GLN A 69 -9.67 -4.35 -4.28
N GLU A 70 -10.42 -3.76 -5.22
CA GLU A 70 -11.16 -4.50 -6.26
C GLU A 70 -10.24 -5.31 -7.19
N HIS A 71 -8.94 -4.98 -7.24
CA HIS A 71 -7.93 -5.63 -8.07
C HIS A 71 -6.77 -6.22 -7.26
N GLN A 72 -6.97 -6.47 -5.95
CA GLN A 72 -5.89 -6.86 -5.04
C GLN A 72 -5.24 -8.21 -5.36
N ASP A 73 -5.87 -9.02 -6.20
CA ASP A 73 -5.36 -10.34 -6.61
C ASP A 73 -4.25 -10.23 -7.66
N LEU A 74 -4.07 -9.06 -8.30
CA LEU A 74 -3.03 -8.84 -9.29
C LEU A 74 -1.67 -8.68 -8.58
N PRO A 75 -0.68 -9.57 -8.83
CA PRO A 75 0.65 -9.47 -8.23
C PRO A 75 1.35 -8.16 -8.58
N PHE A 76 2.04 -7.58 -7.60
CA PHE A 76 2.82 -6.35 -7.78
C PHE A 76 3.81 -6.44 -8.95
N GLU A 77 4.48 -7.58 -9.12
CA GLU A 77 5.45 -7.81 -10.19
C GLU A 77 4.80 -7.69 -11.58
N GLN A 78 3.56 -8.16 -11.73
CA GLN A 78 2.81 -8.02 -12.98
C GLN A 78 2.40 -6.56 -13.23
N VAL A 79 2.09 -5.80 -12.17
CA VAL A 79 1.84 -4.35 -12.31
C VAL A 79 3.10 -3.65 -12.83
N VAL A 80 4.27 -3.97 -12.29
CA VAL A 80 5.55 -3.42 -12.77
C VAL A 80 5.79 -3.79 -14.23
N GLU A 81 5.53 -5.04 -14.61
CA GLU A 81 5.69 -5.53 -15.99
C GLU A 81 4.78 -4.79 -16.98
N ILE A 82 3.53 -4.51 -16.58
CA ILE A 82 2.55 -3.80 -17.43
C ILE A 82 2.88 -2.31 -17.52
N VAL A 83 3.24 -1.66 -16.40
CA VAL A 83 3.51 -0.22 -16.36
C VAL A 83 4.84 0.14 -17.02
N GLN A 84 5.82 -0.79 -17.01
CA GLN A 84 7.15 -0.60 -17.58
C GLN A 84 7.82 0.71 -17.15
N PRO A 85 7.98 0.99 -15.83
CA PRO A 85 8.63 2.20 -15.38
C PRO A 85 10.10 2.24 -15.83
N PRO A 86 10.72 3.44 -15.93
CA PRO A 86 12.15 3.56 -16.18
C PRO A 86 12.94 2.68 -15.22
N ARG A 87 13.82 1.84 -15.77
CA ARG A 87 14.61 0.91 -14.97
C ARG A 87 15.69 1.67 -14.22
N ALA A 88 15.70 1.53 -12.90
CA ALA A 88 16.72 2.06 -12.02
C ALA A 88 17.29 0.93 -11.15
N LEU A 89 18.56 1.05 -10.75
CA LEU A 89 19.26 0.05 -9.92
C LEU A 89 19.39 0.49 -8.46
N ASP A 90 19.05 1.74 -8.16
CA ASP A 90 19.21 2.37 -6.85
C ASP A 90 17.88 2.46 -6.07
N HIS A 91 16.75 2.08 -6.66
CA HIS A 91 15.46 2.06 -5.98
C HIS A 91 14.48 1.03 -6.59
N THR A 92 13.45 0.71 -5.81
CA THR A 92 12.35 -0.17 -6.21
C THR A 92 11.45 0.50 -7.26
N PRO A 93 10.95 -0.24 -8.26
CA PRO A 93 10.04 0.30 -9.26
C PRO A 93 8.72 0.74 -8.63
N LEU A 94 8.11 1.79 -9.19
CA LEU A 94 6.80 2.36 -8.83
C LEU A 94 6.66 2.99 -7.43
N LEU A 95 7.28 2.46 -6.38
CA LEU A 95 7.14 2.96 -5.01
C LEU A 95 8.46 2.89 -4.27
N GLN A 96 8.71 3.85 -3.37
CA GLN A 96 9.91 3.93 -2.53
C GLN A 96 9.58 4.11 -1.05
N VAL A 97 8.28 4.15 -0.72
CA VAL A 97 7.76 4.28 0.65
C VAL A 97 6.63 3.29 0.85
N MET A 98 6.55 2.72 2.05
CA MET A 98 5.49 1.79 2.44
C MET A 98 4.79 2.24 3.71
N LEU A 99 3.52 1.86 3.84
CA LEU A 99 2.75 1.97 5.08
C LEU A 99 2.05 0.64 5.35
N ALA A 100 2.58 -0.13 6.30
CA ALA A 100 1.92 -1.32 6.81
C ALA A 100 0.93 -0.93 7.93
N TRP A 101 -0.27 -1.48 7.86
CA TRP A 101 -1.24 -1.41 8.94
C TRP A 101 -1.52 -2.83 9.43
N GLU A 102 -1.01 -3.14 10.62
CA GLU A 102 -1.17 -4.45 11.24
C GLU A 102 -2.05 -4.30 12.48
N ASN A 103 -3.17 -5.02 12.50
CA ASN A 103 -4.09 -5.06 13.65
C ASN A 103 -4.17 -6.47 14.23
N ASN A 104 -3.05 -7.20 14.18
CA ASN A 104 -2.97 -8.55 14.73
C ASN A 104 -3.02 -8.48 16.25
N ALA A 105 -3.76 -9.41 16.88
CA ALA A 105 -3.70 -9.56 18.32
C ALA A 105 -2.25 -9.86 18.73
N VAL A 106 -1.74 -9.15 19.73
CA VAL A 106 -0.45 -9.49 20.33
C VAL A 106 -0.60 -10.87 20.94
N GLY A 107 0.02 -11.89 20.34
CA GLY A 107 0.02 -13.23 20.89
C GLY A 107 0.61 -13.21 22.29
N ALA A 108 -0.10 -13.78 23.26
CA ALA A 108 0.49 -14.03 24.57
C ALA A 108 1.64 -15.02 24.37
N LEU A 109 2.87 -14.56 24.60
CA LEU A 109 4.04 -15.42 24.58
C LEU A 109 4.05 -16.21 25.88
N ASP A 110 3.48 -17.41 25.86
CA ASP A 110 3.63 -18.37 26.95
C ASP A 110 4.98 -19.08 26.76
N LEU A 111 6.02 -18.50 27.35
CA LEU A 111 7.36 -19.08 27.33
C LEU A 111 7.48 -20.04 28.51
N PRO A 112 7.95 -21.28 28.31
CA PRO A 112 8.19 -22.20 29.41
C PRO A 112 9.26 -21.62 30.36
N GLY A 113 8.85 -21.38 31.60
CA GLY A 113 9.68 -20.91 32.72
C GLY A 113 9.01 -21.21 34.05
#